data_AF-A0A2G6LRE8-F1
#
_entry.id   AF-A0A2G6LRE8-F1
#
_cell.length_a   1.000
_cell.length_b   1.000
_cell.length_c   1.000
_cell.angle_alpha   90.00
_cell.angle_beta   90.00
_cell.angle_gamma   90.00
#
_symmetry.space_group_name_H-M   'P 1'
#
loop_
_entity.id
_entity.type
_entity.pdbx_description
1 polymer ?
#
loop_
_entity_poly.entity_id
_entity_poly.type
_entity_poly.pdbx_seq_one_letter_code
_entity_poly.pdbx_strand_id
1 'polypeptide(L)'
;MNTDALKIDIAQQVLNLSDINLLEKINNLLNKEAIVGYSANGTPITKSDFIKDMQEVERKIEAGTLKTYTTQEVRAKILNHK
;
A
#
# COMPACT_ATOMS: atom_id res chain seq x y z
N MET A 1 -2.61 7.35 -28.31
CA MET A 1 -1.26 7.00 -27.82
C MET A 1 -1.31 5.61 -27.23
N ASN A 2 -0.32 4.76 -27.51
CA ASN A 2 -0.12 3.53 -26.75
C ASN A 2 0.52 3.85 -25.40
N THR A 3 0.28 3.01 -24.39
CA THR A 3 0.79 3.12 -23.03
C THR A 3 2.30 3.34 -22.98
N ASP A 4 3.07 2.69 -23.86
CA ASP A 4 4.53 2.84 -23.87
C ASP A 4 4.99 4.20 -24.39
N ALA A 5 4.28 4.77 -25.37
CA ALA A 5 4.56 6.14 -25.82
C ALA A 5 4.25 7.16 -24.72
N LEU A 6 3.20 6.94 -23.94
CA LEU A 6 2.85 7.80 -22.80
C LEU A 6 3.88 7.69 -21.66
N LYS A 7 4.38 6.50 -21.36
CA LYS A 7 5.46 6.31 -20.36
C LYS A 7 6.72 7.09 -20.73
N ILE A 8 7.13 7.00 -22.00
CA ILE A 8 8.32 7.70 -22.51
C ILE A 8 8.13 9.22 -22.40
N ASP A 9 6.99 9.73 -22.85
CA ASP A 9 6.66 11.15 -22.78
C ASP A 9 6.68 11.68 -21.33
N ILE A 10 6.01 10.99 -20.40
CA ILE A 10 6.03 11.36 -18.98
C ILE A 10 7.45 11.33 -18.41
N ALA A 11 8.24 10.29 -18.71
CA ALA A 11 9.60 10.18 -18.23
C ALA A 11 10.48 11.34 -18.73
N GLN A 12 10.38 11.69 -20.01
CA GLN A 12 11.10 12.82 -20.60
C GLN A 12 10.69 14.14 -19.95
N GLN A 13 9.38 14.36 -19.73
CA GLN A 13 8.91 15.56 -19.04
C GLN A 13 9.51 15.65 -17.64
N VAL A 14 9.47 14.58 -16.84
CA VAL A 14 10.03 14.56 -15.48
C VAL A 14 11.54 14.82 -15.47
N LEU A 15 12.30 14.20 -16.39
CA LEU A 15 13.75 14.37 -16.46
C LEU A 15 14.20 15.79 -16.82
N ASN A 16 13.35 16.54 -17.53
CA ASN A 16 13.63 17.92 -17.93
C ASN A 16 13.22 18.95 -16.87
N LEU A 17 12.53 18.56 -15.80
CA LEU A 17 12.12 19.48 -14.74
C LEU A 17 13.29 19.83 -13.82
N SER A 18 13.39 21.11 -13.47
CA SER A 18 14.33 21.61 -12.44
C SER A 18 13.64 22.16 -11.20
N ASP A 19 12.31 22.31 -11.21
CA ASP A 19 11.53 22.78 -10.07
C ASP A 19 11.31 21.64 -9.06
N ILE A 20 12.00 21.72 -7.92
CA ILE A 20 11.91 20.73 -6.85
C ILE A 20 10.48 20.60 -6.27
N ASN A 21 9.72 21.70 -6.17
CA ASN A 21 8.37 21.65 -5.62
C ASN A 21 7.43 20.89 -6.55
N LEU A 22 7.64 21.01 -7.87
CA LEU A 22 6.88 20.24 -8.85
C LEU A 22 7.29 18.76 -8.84
N LEU A 23 8.58 18.46 -8.74
CA LEU A 23 9.08 17.10 -8.59
C LEU A 23 8.53 16.41 -7.33
N GLU A 24 8.45 17.12 -6.20
CA GLU A 24 7.85 16.61 -4.96
C GLU A 24 6.36 16.30 -5.14
N LYS A 25 5.60 17.16 -5.84
CA LYS A 25 4.19 16.90 -6.15
C LYS A 25 4.00 15.64 -7.00
N ILE A 26 4.84 15.46 -8.02
CA ILE A 26 4.82 14.27 -8.88
C ILE A 26 5.17 13.02 -8.06
N ASN A 27 6.23 13.07 -7.25
CA ASN A 27 6.62 11.99 -6.37
C ASN A 27 5.50 11.61 -5.39
N ASN A 28 4.82 12.60 -4.78
CA ASN A 28 3.69 12.35 -3.89
C ASN A 28 2.50 11.71 -4.62
N LEU A 29 2.24 12.08 -5.87
CA LEU A 29 1.19 11.46 -6.68
C LEU A 29 1.51 9.98 -6.96
N LEU A 30 2.75 9.69 -7.40
CA LEU A 30 3.18 8.32 -7.66
C LEU A 30 3.18 7.46 -6.39
N ASN A 31 3.59 8.02 -5.25
CA ASN A 31 3.63 7.32 -3.97
C ASN A 31 2.25 7.04 -3.36
N LYS A 32 1.20 7.78 -3.76
CA LYS A 32 -0.18 7.47 -3.32
C LYS A 32 -0.68 6.17 -3.92
N GLU A 33 -0.34 5.93 -5.18
CA GLU A 33 -0.73 4.74 -5.95
C GLU A 33 0.28 3.58 -5.79
N ALA A 34 1.31 3.76 -4.98
CA ALA A 34 2.34 2.75 -4.77
C ALA A 34 1.74 1.50 -4.12
N ILE A 35 1.97 0.35 -4.74
CA ILE A 35 1.63 -0.97 -4.22
C ILE A 35 2.66 -1.32 -3.14
N VAL A 36 2.19 -1.55 -1.91
CA VAL A 36 3.03 -1.89 -0.74
C VAL A 36 3.00 -3.38 -0.42
N GLY A 37 2.09 -4.14 -1.03
CA GLY A 37 1.97 -5.57 -0.84
C GLY A 37 0.84 -6.18 -1.66
N TYR A 38 0.58 -7.45 -1.41
CA TYR A 38 -0.52 -8.20 -2.02
C TYR A 38 -1.29 -8.94 -0.94
N SER A 39 -2.61 -9.00 -1.07
CA SER A 39 -3.48 -9.82 -0.23
C SER A 39 -3.32 -11.31 -0.56
N ALA A 40 -3.91 -12.18 0.26
CA ALA A 40 -3.82 -13.64 0.08
C ALA A 40 -4.40 -14.17 -1.25
N ASN A 41 -5.31 -13.41 -1.88
CA ASN A 41 -5.87 -13.70 -3.21
C ASN A 41 -5.09 -13.00 -4.35
N GLY A 42 -3.95 -12.37 -4.06
CA GLY A 42 -3.10 -11.70 -5.06
C GLY A 42 -3.58 -10.31 -5.48
N THR A 43 -4.55 -9.70 -4.78
CA THR A 43 -4.96 -8.32 -5.07
C THR A 43 -3.90 -7.34 -4.55
N PRO A 44 -3.49 -6.34 -5.36
CA PRO A 44 -2.56 -5.32 -4.89
C PRO A 44 -3.13 -4.50 -3.74
N ILE A 45 -2.28 -4.19 -2.75
CA ILE A 45 -2.61 -3.30 -1.63
C ILE A 45 -1.84 -2.00 -1.84
N THR A 46 -2.55 -0.88 -1.98
CA THR A 46 -1.89 0.44 -2.09
C THR A 46 -1.46 0.95 -0.72
N LYS A 47 -0.57 1.95 -0.69
CA LYS A 47 -0.22 2.65 0.54
C LYS A 47 -1.45 3.21 1.26
N SER A 48 -2.44 3.70 0.51
CA SER A 48 -3.68 4.25 1.08
C SER A 48 -4.56 3.17 1.72
N ASP A 49 -4.66 1.99 1.08
CA ASP A 49 -5.37 0.83 1.63
C ASP A 49 -4.70 0.37 2.94
N PHE A 50 -3.37 0.26 2.94
CA PHE A 50 -2.63 -0.14 4.13
C PHE A 50 -2.83 0.81 5.32
N ILE A 51 -2.77 2.13 5.07
CA ILE A 51 -3.02 3.13 6.12
C ILE A 51 -4.47 3.04 6.63
N LYS A 52 -5.44 2.86 5.73
CA LYS A 52 -6.85 2.73 6.09
C LYS A 52 -7.08 1.49 6.96
N ASP A 53 -6.49 0.36 6.60
CA ASP A 53 -6.57 -0.88 7.37
C ASP A 53 -5.96 -0.70 8.77
N MET A 54 -4.81 -0.02 8.86
CA MET A 54 -4.17 0.29 10.14
C MET A 54 -5.07 1.16 11.04
N GLN A 55 -5.67 2.21 10.47
CA GLN A 55 -6.61 3.07 11.20
C GLN A 55 -7.87 2.32 11.66
N GLU A 56 -8.36 1.37 10.87
CA GLU A 56 -9.48 0.51 11.28
C GLU A 56 -9.10 -0.40 12.45
N VAL A 57 -7.90 -0.98 12.41
CA VAL A 57 -7.35 -1.80 13.49
C VAL A 57 -7.21 -0.98 14.77
N GLU A 58 -6.65 0.24 14.69
CA GLU A 58 -6.53 1.15 15.83
C GLU A 58 -7.90 1.45 16.48
N ARG A 59 -8.92 1.79 15.68
CA ARG A 59 -10.29 2.00 16.20
C ARG A 59 -10.87 0.77 16.89
N LYS A 60 -10.60 -0.42 16.36
CA LYS A 60 -11.08 -1.68 16.97
C LYS A 60 -10.35 -1.98 18.29
N ILE A 61 -9.07 -1.59 18.41
CA ILE A 61 -8.31 -1.66 19.66
C ILE A 61 -8.92 -0.72 20.70
N GLU A 62 -9.14 0.55 20.33
CA GLU A 62 -9.74 1.56 21.22
C GLU A 62 -11.15 1.15 21.69
N ALA A 63 -11.95 0.56 20.80
CA ALA A 63 -13.29 0.05 21.14
C ALA A 63 -13.27 -1.27 21.93
N GLY A 64 -12.11 -1.90 22.16
CA GLY A 64 -11.99 -3.20 22.82
C GLY A 64 -12.63 -4.36 22.04
N THR A 65 -12.82 -4.19 20.72
CA THR A 65 -13.51 -5.16 19.85
C THR A 65 -12.54 -5.98 19.01
N LEU A 66 -11.26 -5.59 18.96
CA LEU A 66 -10.25 -6.32 18.22
C LEU A 66 -9.87 -7.62 18.95
N LYS A 67 -10.12 -8.75 18.29
CA LYS A 67 -9.56 -10.04 18.72
C LYS A 67 -8.15 -10.21 18.15
N THR A 68 -7.16 -10.22 19.01
CA THR A 68 -5.77 -10.53 18.67
C THR A 68 -5.42 -11.97 19.04
N TYR A 69 -4.29 -12.46 18.53
CA TYR A 69 -3.77 -13.79 18.84
C TYR A 69 -2.28 -13.69 19.11
N THR A 70 -1.82 -14.41 20.12
CA THR A 70 -0.40 -14.62 20.39
C THR A 70 0.21 -15.55 19.34
N THR A 71 1.54 -15.50 19.21
CA THR A 71 2.29 -16.39 18.31
C THR A 71 1.98 -17.87 18.58
N GLN A 72 1.82 -18.26 19.84
CA GLN A 72 1.48 -19.63 20.23
C GLN A 72 0.09 -20.04 19.74
N GLU A 73 -0.91 -19.17 19.90
CA GLU A 73 -2.28 -19.43 19.44
C GLU A 73 -2.37 -19.54 17.91
N VAL A 74 -1.66 -18.66 17.19
CA VAL A 74 -1.58 -18.73 15.73
C VAL A 74 -0.93 -20.04 15.29
N ARG A 75 0.20 -20.42 15.90
CA ARG A 75 0.90 -21.67 15.60
C ARG A 75 0.01 -22.89 15.83
N ALA A 76 -0.71 -22.94 16.95
CA ALA A 76 -1.62 -24.03 17.27
C ALA A 76 -2.75 -24.14 16.22
N LYS A 77 -3.33 -23.02 15.77
CA LYS A 77 -4.37 -23.04 14.73
C LYS A 77 -3.87 -23.60 13.41
N ILE A 78 -2.69 -23.21 12.96
CA ILE A 78 -2.12 -23.67 11.68
C ILE A 78 -1.79 -25.16 11.74
N LEU A 79 -1.20 -25.63 12.85
CA LEU A 79 -0.78 -27.03 12.98
C LEU A 79 -1.94 -28.00 13.24
N ASN A 80 -3.00 -27.55 13.90
CA ASN A 80 -4.14 -28.39 14.26
C ASN A 80 -5.29 -28.38 13.23
N HIS A 81 -5.18 -27.64 12.12
CA HIS A 81 -6.12 -27.67 10.98
C HIS A 81 -5.64 -28.61 9.85
N LYS A 82 -5.03 -29.75 10.20
CA LYS A 82 -4.72 -30.84 9.26
C LYS A 82 -5.74 -31.95 9.36
#